data_AF-A0A183KK82-F1
#
_entry.id   AF-A0A183KK82-F1
#
_cell.length_a   1.000
_cell.length_b   1.000
_cell.length_c   1.000
_cell.angle_alpha   90.00
_cell.angle_beta   90.00
_cell.angle_gamma   90.00
#
_symmetry.space_group_name_H-M   'P 1'
#
loop_
_entity.id
_entity.type
_entity.pdbx_description
1 polymer ?
#
loop_
_entity_poly.entity_id
_entity_poly.type
_entity_poly.pdbx_seq_one_letter_code
_entity_poly.pdbx_strand_id
1 'polypeptide(L)'
;MIAAGLTINPRRSNYVEFIGPIVEDTVGILVKPSTANYLFFQMFHLFQINVWIAITSSVVILGTTVWLFNRYSPFSGWNLQLPEANSNEVSLSYNIWISLRCMLLQVVHAIWQADLTAFLTKNNLELPISSLKDLAHNDKIVVLTMKGTSTYNMFQVSVNNTFYESIYRKLVANPVSVYSTDEAVKLVIKFNNYVYITERLFLMSVLQSEECSNLEVIEEPGIVAALGFAVQLGKEYAKPMSS
;
A
#
# COMPACT_ATOMS: atom_id res chain seq x y z
N MET A 1 -5.09 13.35 -41.20
CA MET A 1 -5.66 12.80 -39.95
C MET A 1 -4.49 12.26 -39.16
N ILE A 2 -4.28 12.72 -37.93
CA ILE A 2 -3.33 12.06 -37.04
C ILE A 2 -4.11 10.92 -36.39
N ALA A 3 -3.81 9.67 -36.77
CA ALA A 3 -4.42 8.49 -36.18
C ALA A 3 -3.70 8.10 -34.87
N ALA A 4 -3.58 9.06 -33.95
CA ALA A 4 -3.02 8.85 -32.62
C ALA A 4 -3.90 9.56 -31.60
N GLY A 5 -4.18 8.90 -30.48
CA GLY A 5 -4.90 9.50 -29.37
C GLY A 5 -4.08 10.64 -28.79
N LEU A 6 -4.64 11.85 -28.78
CA LEU A 6 -3.99 13.04 -28.26
C LEU A 6 -4.85 13.62 -27.14
N THR A 7 -4.22 14.00 -26.03
CA THR A 7 -4.93 14.65 -24.92
C THR A 7 -5.55 15.95 -25.38
N ILE A 8 -6.85 16.08 -25.17
CA ILE A 8 -7.64 17.28 -25.44
C ILE A 8 -7.25 18.34 -24.41
N ASN A 9 -6.75 19.48 -24.86
CA ASN A 9 -6.47 20.62 -23.99
C ASN A 9 -6.79 21.95 -24.68
N PRO A 10 -7.04 23.04 -23.92
CA PRO A 10 -7.44 24.32 -24.51
C PRO A 10 -6.41 24.89 -25.48
N ARG A 11 -5.12 24.72 -25.18
CA ARG A 11 -4.03 25.25 -26.01
C ARG A 11 -3.97 24.58 -27.40
N ARG A 12 -4.20 23.27 -27.48
CA ARG A 12 -4.23 22.49 -28.74
C ARG A 12 -5.52 22.73 -29.50
N SER A 13 -6.65 22.91 -28.79
CA SER A 13 -7.95 23.18 -29.41
C SER A 13 -7.98 24.48 -30.24
N ASN A 14 -7.03 25.40 -30.04
CA ASN A 14 -6.87 26.60 -30.85
C ASN A 14 -6.25 26.34 -32.24
N TYR A 15 -5.58 25.20 -32.42
CA TYR A 15 -4.85 24.86 -33.66
C TYR A 15 -5.41 23.62 -34.37
N VAL A 16 -6.02 22.71 -33.61
CA VAL A 16 -6.62 21.46 -34.10
C VAL A 16 -8.01 21.29 -33.53
N GLU A 17 -8.88 20.63 -34.29
CA GLU A 17 -10.22 20.24 -33.85
C GLU A 17 -10.18 18.78 -33.38
N PHE A 18 -10.95 18.43 -32.35
CA PHE A 18 -10.94 17.09 -31.77
C PHE A 18 -12.26 16.36 -32.04
N ILE A 19 -12.16 15.10 -32.47
CA ILE A 19 -13.33 14.24 -32.67
C ILE A 19 -13.61 13.48 -31.38
N GLY A 20 -14.43 14.07 -30.50
CA GLY A 20 -14.96 13.47 -29.27
C GLY A 20 -13.91 12.98 -28.25
N PRO A 21 -14.31 12.73 -27.00
CA PRO A 21 -13.50 11.94 -26.08
C PRO A 21 -13.70 10.44 -26.39
N ILE A 22 -12.62 9.74 -26.70
CA ILE A 22 -12.65 8.30 -27.01
C ILE A 22 -12.34 7.49 -25.75
N VAL A 23 -11.38 8.00 -24.97
CA VAL A 23 -10.96 7.41 -23.69
C VAL A 23 -10.83 8.54 -22.69
N GLU A 24 -11.53 8.40 -21.58
CA GLU A 24 -11.30 9.22 -20.38
C GLU A 24 -10.18 8.54 -19.58
N ASP A 25 -9.08 9.27 -19.38
CA ASP A 25 -7.97 8.82 -18.55
C ASP A 25 -7.75 9.80 -17.41
N THR A 26 -7.04 9.36 -16.38
CA THR A 26 -6.65 10.18 -15.24
C THR A 26 -5.13 10.36 -15.22
N VAL A 27 -4.66 11.33 -14.46
CA VAL A 27 -3.21 11.43 -14.20
C VAL A 27 -2.83 10.36 -13.20
N GLY A 28 -1.77 9.61 -13.52
CA GLY A 28 -1.18 8.63 -12.64
C GLY A 28 0.17 9.10 -12.11
N ILE A 29 0.49 8.65 -10.90
CA ILE A 29 1.75 8.91 -10.23
C ILE A 29 2.46 7.56 -10.08
N LEU A 30 3.57 7.37 -10.79
CA LEU A 30 4.42 6.20 -10.67
C LEU A 30 5.38 6.39 -9.50
N VAL A 31 5.29 5.49 -8.53
CA VAL A 31 6.10 5.51 -7.32
C VAL A 31 6.73 4.14 -7.09
N LYS A 32 7.87 4.15 -6.40
CA LYS A 32 8.46 2.93 -5.84
C LYS A 32 8.06 2.86 -4.37
N PRO A 33 7.25 1.86 -3.96
CA PRO A 33 6.90 1.73 -2.56
C PRO A 33 8.13 1.41 -1.71
N SER A 34 8.10 1.85 -0.45
CA SER A 34 9.13 1.51 0.52
C SER A 34 8.83 0.16 1.15
N THR A 35 9.86 -0.65 1.38
CA THR A 35 9.75 -1.85 2.20
C THR A 35 9.49 -1.42 3.64
N ALA A 36 8.33 -1.77 4.20
CA ALA A 36 8.04 -1.49 5.60
C ALA A 36 9.02 -2.26 6.50
N ASN A 37 9.71 -1.56 7.40
CA ASN A 37 10.59 -2.19 8.39
C ASN A 37 9.73 -2.80 9.49
N TYR A 38 9.49 -4.10 9.43
CA TYR A 38 8.87 -4.80 10.55
C TYR A 38 9.92 -4.98 11.65
N LEU A 39 9.62 -4.46 12.83
CA LEU A 39 10.38 -4.78 14.02
C LEU A 39 9.82 -6.10 14.57
N PHE A 40 10.67 -7.00 15.04
CA PHE A 40 10.27 -8.32 15.57
C PHE A 40 9.10 -8.26 16.58
N PHE A 41 8.96 -7.14 17.31
CA PHE A 41 7.92 -6.95 18.32
C PHE A 41 6.56 -6.46 17.80
N GLN A 42 6.42 -6.16 16.51
CA GLN A 42 5.15 -5.71 15.93
C GLN A 42 4.06 -6.81 15.96
N MET A 43 4.47 -8.08 16.04
CA MET A 43 3.59 -9.23 16.25
C MET A 43 2.83 -9.18 17.58
N PHE A 44 3.41 -8.58 18.63
CA PHE A 44 2.74 -8.43 19.92
C PHE A 44 1.67 -7.34 19.91
N HIS A 45 1.67 -6.44 18.92
CA HIS A 45 0.62 -5.45 18.73
C HIS A 45 -0.75 -6.11 18.45
N LEU A 46 -0.76 -7.38 18.00
CA LEU A 46 -1.98 -8.13 17.76
C LEU A 46 -2.73 -8.46 19.06
N PHE A 47 -2.04 -8.50 20.21
CA PHE A 47 -2.66 -8.77 21.51
C PHE A 47 -3.02 -7.47 22.23
N GLN A 48 -4.29 -7.10 22.16
CA GLN A 48 -4.83 -6.02 22.98
C GLN A 48 -4.74 -6.36 24.48
N ILE A 49 -4.69 -5.34 25.33
CA ILE A 49 -4.58 -5.49 26.79
C ILE A 49 -5.69 -6.38 27.39
N ASN A 50 -6.89 -6.33 26.82
CA ASN A 50 -8.02 -7.17 27.24
C ASN A 50 -7.73 -8.67 27.12
N VAL A 51 -6.97 -9.07 26.09
CA VAL A 51 -6.60 -10.47 25.85
C VAL A 51 -5.59 -10.94 26.89
N TRP A 52 -4.63 -10.10 27.27
CA TRP A 52 -3.67 -10.42 28.33
C TRP A 52 -4.35 -10.68 29.67
N ILE A 53 -5.31 -9.83 30.04
CA ILE A 53 -6.10 -10.04 31.26
C ILE A 53 -6.88 -11.36 31.18
N ALA A 54 -7.48 -11.68 30.03
CA ALA A 54 -8.18 -12.96 29.82
C ALA A 54 -7.24 -14.19 29.88
N ILE A 55 -6.02 -14.09 29.35
CA ILE A 55 -5.01 -15.16 29.43
C ILE A 55 -4.62 -15.38 30.89
N THR A 56 -4.30 -14.31 31.62
CA THR A 56 -3.92 -14.42 33.04
C THR A 56 -5.05 -14.97 33.91
N SER A 57 -6.29 -14.55 33.69
CA SER A 57 -7.44 -15.07 34.44
C SER A 57 -7.72 -16.54 34.13
N SER A 58 -7.62 -16.95 32.86
CA SER A 58 -7.86 -18.35 32.46
C SER A 58 -6.84 -19.32 33.05
N VAL A 59 -5.56 -18.94 33.16
CA VAL A 59 -4.52 -19.76 33.82
C VAL A 59 -4.86 -20.03 35.28
N VAL A 60 -5.30 -18.99 36.01
CA VAL A 60 -5.67 -19.13 37.43
C VAL A 60 -6.92 -20.00 37.58
N ILE A 61 -7.93 -19.79 36.75
CA ILE A 61 -9.20 -20.56 36.78
C ILE A 61 -8.95 -22.03 36.45
N LEU A 62 -8.15 -22.33 35.42
CA LEU A 62 -7.86 -23.72 35.05
C LEU A 62 -6.99 -24.41 36.09
N GLY A 63 -5.93 -23.75 36.58
CA GLY A 63 -5.07 -24.32 37.61
C GLY A 63 -5.81 -24.63 38.90
N THR A 64 -6.74 -23.75 39.31
CA THR A 64 -7.58 -23.97 40.50
C THR A 64 -8.66 -25.04 40.27
N THR A 65 -9.29 -25.07 39.09
CA THR A 65 -10.27 -26.11 38.73
C THR A 65 -9.64 -27.50 38.69
N VAL A 66 -8.46 -27.65 38.07
CA VAL A 66 -7.74 -28.93 38.01
C VAL A 66 -7.31 -29.37 39.41
N TRP A 67 -6.84 -28.45 40.25
CA TRP A 67 -6.53 -28.74 41.64
C TRP A 67 -7.76 -29.24 42.44
N LEU A 68 -8.91 -28.56 42.31
CA LEU A 68 -10.16 -29.00 42.95
C LEU A 68 -10.55 -30.40 42.47
N PHE A 69 -10.48 -30.64 41.16
CA PHE A 69 -10.80 -31.94 40.58
C PHE A 69 -9.87 -33.04 41.11
N ASN A 70 -8.56 -32.82 41.12
CA ASN A 70 -7.59 -33.79 41.63
C ASN A 70 -7.72 -34.03 43.14
N ARG A 71 -8.19 -33.03 43.89
CA ARG A 71 -8.41 -33.14 45.35
C ARG A 71 -9.67 -33.92 45.71
N TYR A 72 -10.75 -33.74 44.95
CA TYR A 72 -12.06 -34.36 45.26
C TYR A 72 -12.36 -35.62 44.46
N SER A 73 -11.62 -35.88 43.38
CA SER A 73 -11.82 -37.08 42.57
C SER A 73 -11.37 -38.34 43.34
N PRO A 74 -12.23 -39.36 43.47
CA PRO A 74 -11.85 -40.66 44.04
C PRO A 74 -10.93 -41.47 43.12
N PHE A 75 -10.72 -41.04 41.88
CA PHE A 75 -9.93 -41.76 40.87
C PHE A 75 -8.51 -41.20 40.66
N SER A 76 -8.11 -40.18 41.40
CA SER A 76 -6.73 -39.67 41.34
C SER A 76 -5.76 -40.69 41.94
N GLY A 77 -4.58 -40.88 41.32
CA GLY A 77 -3.58 -41.88 41.75
C GLY A 77 -3.15 -41.70 43.21
N TRP A 78 -3.06 -40.45 43.67
CA TRP A 78 -2.85 -40.13 45.08
C TRP A 78 -3.98 -40.58 46.02
N ASN A 79 -5.23 -40.41 45.63
CA ASN A 79 -6.40 -40.78 46.45
C ASN A 79 -6.62 -42.30 46.50
N LEU A 80 -6.22 -43.01 45.44
CA LEU A 80 -6.22 -44.47 45.34
C LEU A 80 -4.99 -45.15 45.97
N GLN A 81 -4.00 -44.37 46.45
CA GLN A 81 -2.75 -44.86 47.06
C GLN A 81 -2.00 -45.88 46.20
N LEU A 82 -1.95 -45.64 44.89
CA LEU A 82 -1.22 -46.51 43.97
C LEU A 82 0.30 -46.44 44.25
N PRO A 83 1.07 -47.52 44.02
CA PRO A 83 2.52 -47.54 44.28
C PRO A 83 3.33 -46.54 43.43
N GLU A 84 2.78 -46.02 42.33
CA GLU A 84 3.37 -44.97 41.48
C GLU A 84 2.80 -43.56 41.77
N ALA A 85 1.99 -43.39 42.83
CA ALA A 85 1.29 -42.14 43.09
C ALA A 85 2.23 -40.99 43.46
N ASN A 86 2.11 -39.87 42.76
CA ASN A 86 2.92 -38.69 42.98
C ASN A 86 2.17 -37.61 43.79
N SER A 87 2.78 -37.14 44.88
CA SER A 87 2.21 -36.07 45.72
C SER A 87 1.98 -34.75 44.98
N ASN A 88 2.70 -34.53 43.87
CA ASN A 88 2.56 -33.34 43.03
C ASN A 88 1.22 -33.29 42.29
N GLU A 89 0.52 -34.41 42.09
CA GLU A 89 -0.78 -34.46 41.41
C GLU A 89 -1.85 -33.62 42.13
N VAL A 90 -1.78 -33.57 43.46
CA VAL A 90 -2.76 -32.87 44.32
C VAL A 90 -2.23 -31.50 44.80
N SER A 91 -0.99 -31.14 44.46
CA SER A 91 -0.38 -29.86 44.85
C SER A 91 -0.93 -28.70 44.01
N LEU A 92 -1.45 -27.65 44.66
CA LEU A 92 -1.99 -26.47 43.98
C LEU A 92 -0.92 -25.76 43.14
N SER A 93 0.28 -25.59 43.70
CA SER A 93 1.39 -24.91 43.02
C SER A 93 1.81 -25.62 41.73
N TYR A 94 1.85 -26.95 41.76
CA TYR A 94 2.19 -27.78 40.60
C TYR A 94 1.11 -27.72 39.52
N ASN A 95 -0.17 -27.75 39.91
CA ASN A 95 -1.30 -27.65 38.98
C ASN A 95 -1.38 -26.25 38.32
N ILE A 96 -1.11 -25.17 39.05
CA ILE A 96 -1.01 -23.83 38.46
C ILE A 96 0.19 -23.74 37.50
N TRP A 97 1.32 -24.33 37.89
CA TRP A 97 2.53 -24.32 37.07
C TRP A 97 2.37 -25.08 35.75
N ILE A 98 1.72 -26.25 35.75
CA ILE A 98 1.45 -27.00 34.52
C ILE A 98 0.43 -26.26 33.63
N SER A 99 -0.61 -25.65 34.20
CA SER A 99 -1.57 -24.83 33.44
C SER A 99 -0.90 -23.62 32.80
N LEU A 100 0.01 -22.94 33.52
CA LEU A 100 0.81 -21.85 32.97
C LEU A 100 1.69 -22.32 31.80
N ARG A 101 2.39 -23.46 31.95
CA ARG A 101 3.22 -24.04 30.89
C ARG A 101 2.41 -24.34 29.63
N CYS A 102 1.26 -24.98 29.78
CA CYS A 102 0.38 -25.32 28.66
C CYS A 102 -0.13 -24.07 27.94
N MET A 103 -0.56 -23.05 28.69
CA MET A 103 -1.04 -21.79 28.11
C MET A 103 0.06 -21.02 27.40
N LEU A 104 1.27 -20.93 27.97
CA LEU A 104 2.40 -20.30 27.31
C LEU A 104 2.77 -21.00 25.99
N LEU A 105 2.77 -22.34 25.97
CA LEU A 105 3.04 -23.11 24.75
C LEU A 105 2.01 -22.83 23.65
N GLN A 106 0.72 -22.79 24.01
CA GLN A 106 -0.37 -22.49 23.08
C GLN A 106 -0.25 -21.07 22.49
N VAL A 107 0.08 -20.08 23.33
CA VAL A 107 0.29 -18.70 22.89
C VAL A 107 1.47 -18.62 21.91
N VAL A 108 2.61 -19.23 22.22
CA VAL A 108 3.78 -19.24 21.32
C VAL A 108 3.46 -19.91 19.98
N HIS A 109 2.71 -21.02 20.00
CA HIS A 109 2.31 -21.69 18.77
C HIS A 109 1.38 -20.84 17.90
N ALA A 110 0.38 -20.19 18.52
CA ALA A 110 -0.53 -19.29 17.82
C ALA A 110 0.21 -18.07 17.23
N ILE A 111 1.18 -17.52 17.97
CA ILE A 111 2.05 -16.43 17.53
C ILE A 111 2.84 -16.84 16.29
N TRP A 112 3.49 -18.00 16.32
CA TRP A 112 4.26 -18.50 15.19
C TRP A 112 3.40 -18.76 13.95
N GLN A 113 2.20 -19.33 14.13
CA GLN A 113 1.24 -19.52 13.04
C GLN A 113 0.78 -18.17 12.45
N ALA A 114 0.51 -17.19 13.29
CA ALA A 114 0.11 -15.85 12.86
C ALA A 114 1.24 -15.12 12.12
N ASP A 115 2.48 -15.22 12.59
CA ASP A 115 3.65 -14.60 11.96
C ASP A 115 3.97 -15.22 10.60
N LEU A 116 3.94 -16.55 10.51
CA LEU A 116 4.08 -17.26 9.23
C LEU A 116 3.00 -16.82 8.25
N THR A 117 1.74 -16.77 8.71
CA THR A 117 0.61 -16.35 7.87
C THR A 117 0.76 -14.90 7.43
N ALA A 118 1.17 -14.00 8.34
CA ALA A 118 1.46 -12.61 8.02
C ALA A 118 2.60 -12.51 6.99
N PHE A 119 3.70 -13.25 7.16
CA PHE A 119 4.80 -13.26 6.20
C PHE A 119 4.34 -13.72 4.81
N LEU A 120 3.52 -14.76 4.72
CA LEU A 120 3.04 -15.30 3.44
C LEU A 120 2.00 -14.40 2.75
N THR A 121 1.24 -13.60 3.52
CA THR A 121 0.15 -12.79 2.96
C THR A 121 0.55 -11.34 2.67
N LYS A 122 1.70 -10.90 3.16
CA LYS A 122 1.96 -9.47 3.33
C LYS A 122 3.15 -9.00 2.49
N ASN A 123 2.86 -8.55 1.28
CA ASN A 123 3.71 -7.59 0.58
C ASN A 123 3.47 -6.20 1.19
N ASN A 124 4.18 -5.84 2.26
CA ASN A 124 4.08 -4.50 2.85
C ASN A 124 4.84 -3.48 2.01
N LEU A 125 4.12 -2.96 1.03
CA LEU A 125 4.54 -1.81 0.28
C LEU A 125 3.90 -0.60 0.95
N GLU A 126 4.71 0.18 1.66
CA GLU A 126 4.27 1.49 2.16
C GLU A 126 4.53 2.51 1.06
N LEU A 127 3.46 3.08 0.54
CA LEU A 127 3.53 4.13 -0.45
C LEU A 127 4.12 5.41 0.18
N PRO A 128 5.15 6.02 -0.41
CA PRO A 128 5.77 7.24 0.14
C PRO A 128 4.83 8.47 0.08
N ILE A 129 3.82 8.42 -0.78
CA ILE A 129 2.74 9.41 -0.95
C ILE A 129 1.45 8.68 -1.23
N SER A 130 0.31 9.24 -0.81
CA SER A 130 -1.02 8.70 -1.13
C SER A 130 -1.77 9.58 -2.12
N SER A 131 -1.41 10.85 -2.22
CA SER A 131 -1.95 11.76 -3.22
C SER A 131 -0.92 12.79 -3.68
N LEU A 132 -1.20 13.40 -4.82
CA LEU A 132 -0.59 14.63 -5.31
C LEU A 132 -0.57 15.65 -4.15
N LYS A 133 -1.66 15.81 -3.36
CA LYS A 133 -1.72 16.79 -2.27
C LYS A 133 -0.54 16.68 -1.29
N ASP A 134 -0.18 15.45 -0.96
CA ASP A 134 0.94 15.14 -0.06
C ASP A 134 2.28 15.44 -0.73
N LEU A 135 2.38 15.23 -2.04
CA LEU A 135 3.55 15.55 -2.85
C LEU A 135 3.87 17.06 -2.87
N ALA A 136 2.86 17.94 -2.84
CA ALA A 136 3.13 19.38 -2.73
C ALA A 136 3.79 19.75 -1.40
N HIS A 137 3.33 19.17 -0.29
CA HIS A 137 3.85 19.49 1.04
C HIS A 137 5.18 18.79 1.32
N ASN A 138 5.47 17.67 0.66
CA ASN A 138 6.68 16.90 0.88
C ASN A 138 7.83 17.36 -0.04
N ASP A 139 8.81 18.05 0.52
CA ASP A 139 9.97 18.56 -0.24
C ASP A 139 11.08 17.52 -0.46
N LYS A 140 10.99 16.33 0.15
CA LYS A 140 12.00 15.28 -0.02
C LYS A 140 11.85 14.53 -1.35
N ILE A 141 10.67 14.60 -1.96
CA ILE A 141 10.32 13.83 -3.14
C ILE A 141 10.56 14.67 -4.39
N VAL A 142 11.31 14.10 -5.33
CA VAL A 142 11.67 14.71 -6.60
C VAL A 142 10.64 14.31 -7.65
N VAL A 143 9.94 15.30 -8.19
CA VAL A 143 8.92 15.11 -9.23
C VAL A 143 9.56 15.11 -10.61
N LEU A 144 9.20 14.12 -11.43
CA LEU A 144 9.57 13.99 -12.83
C LEU A 144 8.31 14.08 -13.70
N THR A 145 8.39 14.85 -14.78
CA THR A 145 7.38 14.90 -15.84
C THR A 145 8.08 15.23 -17.15
N MET A 146 7.72 14.56 -18.23
CA MET A 146 8.31 14.83 -19.55
C MET A 146 7.93 16.24 -20.04
N LYS A 147 8.91 17.03 -20.48
CA LYS A 147 8.66 18.40 -20.97
C LYS A 147 7.84 18.37 -22.27
N GLY A 148 6.87 19.28 -22.39
CA GLY A 148 6.02 19.41 -23.59
C GLY A 148 4.77 18.52 -23.60
N THR A 149 4.56 17.68 -22.59
CA THR A 149 3.32 16.90 -22.42
C THR A 149 2.15 17.78 -21.99
N SER A 150 0.94 17.22 -22.11
CA SER A 150 -0.30 17.79 -21.55
C SER A 150 -0.16 18.02 -20.03
N THR A 151 0.35 17.03 -19.30
CA THR A 151 0.59 17.05 -17.85
C THR A 151 1.57 18.13 -17.43
N TYR A 152 2.68 18.30 -18.16
CA TYR A 152 3.62 19.39 -17.88
C TYR A 152 2.98 20.77 -18.07
N ASN A 153 2.24 20.96 -19.17
CA ASN A 153 1.53 22.21 -19.45
C ASN A 153 0.43 22.50 -18.41
N MET A 154 -0.22 21.46 -17.88
CA MET A 154 -1.22 21.61 -16.83
C MET A 154 -0.63 22.24 -15.57
N PHE A 155 0.53 21.75 -15.09
CA PHE A 155 1.22 22.35 -13.94
C PHE A 155 1.72 23.76 -14.23
N GLN A 156 2.10 24.06 -15.47
CA GLN A 156 2.54 25.40 -15.86
C GLN A 156 1.40 26.44 -15.87
N VAL A 157 0.21 26.06 -16.33
CA VAL A 157 -0.93 26.99 -16.52
C VAL A 157 -1.76 27.18 -15.24
N SER A 158 -1.66 26.25 -14.28
CA SER A 158 -2.50 26.20 -13.08
C SER A 158 -2.11 27.19 -11.97
N VAL A 159 -1.87 28.45 -12.35
CA VAL A 159 -1.49 29.57 -11.48
C VAL A 159 -2.54 29.86 -10.40
N ASN A 160 -3.80 29.50 -10.61
CA ASN A 160 -4.88 29.71 -9.65
C ASN A 160 -4.93 28.68 -8.51
N ASN A 161 -4.12 27.62 -8.55
CA ASN A 161 -4.11 26.61 -7.51
C ASN A 161 -2.72 26.53 -6.86
N THR A 162 -2.64 26.91 -5.58
CA THR A 162 -1.40 26.92 -4.78
C THR A 162 -0.71 25.56 -4.77
N PHE A 163 -1.51 24.49 -4.84
CA PHE A 163 -1.06 23.12 -4.88
C PHE A 163 -0.28 22.79 -6.17
N TYR A 164 -0.85 23.04 -7.35
CA TYR A 164 -0.20 22.74 -8.63
C TYR A 164 0.98 23.66 -8.91
N GLU A 165 0.90 24.92 -8.48
CA GLU A 165 2.01 25.87 -8.58
C GLU A 165 3.23 25.37 -7.79
N SER A 166 3.03 24.81 -6.60
CA SER A 166 4.13 24.25 -5.81
C SER A 166 4.83 23.08 -6.51
N ILE A 167 4.06 22.21 -7.19
CA ILE A 167 4.61 21.09 -7.97
C ILE A 167 5.38 21.63 -9.18
N TYR A 168 4.85 22.63 -9.87
CA TYR A 168 5.55 23.26 -10.99
C TYR A 168 6.88 23.89 -10.55
N ARG A 169 6.92 24.58 -9.40
CA ARG A 169 8.15 25.11 -8.83
C ARG A 169 9.17 24.02 -8.56
N LYS A 170 8.75 22.86 -8.04
CA LYS A 170 9.62 21.69 -7.86
C LYS A 170 10.16 21.17 -9.19
N LEU A 171 9.32 21.06 -10.22
CA LEU A 171 9.73 20.64 -11.56
C LEU A 171 10.78 21.57 -12.18
N VAL A 172 10.64 22.89 -11.99
CA VAL A 172 11.59 23.89 -12.53
C VAL A 172 12.88 23.92 -11.72
N ALA A 173 12.81 23.73 -10.40
CA ALA A 173 13.97 23.67 -9.52
C ALA A 173 14.83 22.41 -9.76
N ASN A 174 14.24 21.34 -10.29
CA ASN A 174 14.93 20.09 -10.56
C ASN A 174 15.89 20.23 -11.76
N PRO A 175 17.20 19.95 -11.59
CA PRO A 175 18.17 20.03 -12.69
C PRO A 175 18.03 18.87 -13.70
N VAL A 176 17.30 17.81 -13.33
CA VAL A 176 17.09 16.62 -14.16
C VAL A 176 15.82 16.79 -14.99
N SER A 177 15.97 17.01 -16.29
CA SER A 177 14.85 17.03 -17.23
C SER A 177 14.76 15.71 -18.00
N VAL A 178 13.58 15.11 -18.00
CA VAL A 178 13.31 13.84 -18.67
C VAL A 178 12.70 14.09 -20.05
N TYR A 179 13.20 13.35 -21.05
CA TYR A 179 12.74 13.46 -22.45
C TYR A 179 12.06 12.19 -22.97
N SER A 180 12.17 11.07 -22.25
CA SER A 180 11.52 9.80 -22.59
C SER A 180 10.92 9.13 -21.36
N THR A 181 9.80 8.42 -21.53
CA THR A 181 9.16 7.65 -20.45
C THR A 181 10.11 6.58 -19.90
N ASP A 182 10.86 5.88 -20.76
CA ASP A 182 11.81 4.84 -20.32
C ASP A 182 12.91 5.39 -19.40
N GLU A 183 13.39 6.59 -19.70
CA GLU A 183 14.38 7.29 -18.87
C GLU A 183 13.78 7.64 -17.51
N ALA A 184 12.54 8.14 -17.49
CA ALA A 184 11.80 8.45 -16.27
C ALA A 184 11.64 7.22 -15.37
N VAL A 185 11.21 6.11 -15.96
CA VAL A 185 10.96 4.85 -15.25
C VAL A 185 12.25 4.31 -14.63
N LYS A 186 13.36 4.32 -15.39
CA LYS A 186 14.68 3.91 -14.87
C LYS A 186 15.13 4.76 -13.68
N LEU A 187 14.84 6.06 -13.68
CA LEU A 187 15.16 6.94 -12.55
C LEU A 187 14.35 6.60 -11.31
N VAL A 188 13.04 6.33 -11.46
CA VAL A 188 12.15 5.93 -10.35
C VAL A 188 12.58 4.57 -9.76
N ILE A 189 12.99 3.63 -10.59
CA ILE A 189 13.50 2.33 -10.13
C ILE A 189 14.79 2.51 -9.31
N LYS A 190 15.69 3.35 -9.81
CA LYS A 190 17.01 3.60 -9.20
C LYS A 190 16.94 4.36 -7.89
N PHE A 191 16.02 5.33 -7.77
CA PHE A 191 15.95 6.23 -6.61
C PHE A 191 14.55 6.22 -5.99
N ASN A 192 14.45 5.81 -4.72
CA ASN A 192 13.18 5.67 -4.00
C ASN A 192 12.45 7.01 -3.75
N ASN A 193 13.14 8.16 -3.86
CA ASN A 193 12.56 9.48 -3.66
C ASN A 193 12.13 10.16 -4.97
N TYR A 194 12.22 9.48 -6.11
CA TYR A 194 11.79 9.99 -7.40
C TYR A 194 10.40 9.47 -7.73
N VAL A 195 9.59 10.35 -8.29
CA VAL A 195 8.21 10.07 -8.66
C VAL A 195 7.98 10.58 -10.07
N TYR A 196 7.34 9.78 -10.91
CA TYR A 196 7.04 10.15 -12.29
C TYR A 196 5.53 10.35 -12.50
N ILE A 197 5.15 11.51 -13.03
CA ILE A 197 3.75 11.87 -13.24
C ILE A 197 3.47 11.95 -14.74
N THR A 198 2.51 11.17 -15.22
CA THR A 198 2.01 11.18 -16.62
C THR A 198 0.59 10.60 -16.66
N GLU A 199 0.00 10.42 -17.83
CA GLU A 199 -1.31 9.78 -17.98
C GLU A 199 -1.27 8.31 -17.52
N ARG A 200 -2.30 7.89 -16.78
CA ARG A 200 -2.33 6.58 -16.09
C ARG A 200 -2.28 5.42 -17.08
N LEU A 201 -2.89 5.56 -18.25
CA LEU A 201 -2.88 4.52 -19.28
C LEU A 201 -1.45 4.14 -19.71
N PHE A 202 -0.55 5.12 -19.85
CA PHE A 202 0.85 4.87 -20.20
C PHE A 202 1.63 4.24 -19.04
N LEU A 203 1.30 4.57 -17.79
CA LEU A 203 1.95 3.93 -16.64
C LEU A 203 1.51 2.47 -16.48
N MET A 204 0.24 2.18 -16.74
CA MET A 204 -0.29 0.82 -16.69
C MET A 204 0.38 -0.09 -17.73
N SER A 205 0.72 0.42 -18.91
CA SER A 205 1.47 -0.37 -19.90
C SER A 205 2.92 -0.61 -19.48
N VAL A 206 3.56 0.34 -18.80
CA VAL A 206 4.91 0.16 -18.24
C VAL A 206 4.94 -0.91 -17.15
N LEU A 207 3.91 -0.97 -16.30
CA LEU A 207 3.80 -1.97 -15.23
C LEU A 207 3.68 -3.42 -15.74
N GLN A 208 3.32 -3.63 -17.01
CA GLN A 208 3.27 -4.98 -17.60
C GLN A 208 4.65 -5.59 -17.81
N SER A 209 5.72 -4.78 -17.76
CA SER A 209 7.10 -5.25 -17.87
C SER A 209 7.59 -5.89 -16.56
N GLU A 210 8.32 -7.01 -16.65
CA GLU A 210 8.90 -7.69 -15.48
C GLU A 210 9.88 -6.80 -14.69
N GLU A 211 10.55 -5.86 -15.36
CA GLU A 211 11.48 -4.90 -14.74
C GLU A 211 10.79 -3.92 -13.76
N CYS A 212 9.46 -3.78 -13.84
CA CYS A 212 8.67 -2.81 -13.08
C CYS A 212 7.83 -3.43 -11.95
N SER A 213 8.09 -4.69 -11.57
CA SER A 213 7.34 -5.44 -10.55
C SER A 213 7.29 -4.79 -9.15
N ASN A 214 8.25 -3.91 -8.84
CA ASN A 214 8.32 -3.19 -7.56
C ASN A 214 7.81 -1.73 -7.65
N LEU A 215 7.08 -1.39 -8.71
CA LEU A 215 6.49 -0.07 -8.89
C LEU A 215 4.99 -0.13 -8.70
N GLU A 216 4.42 0.96 -8.20
CA GLU A 216 2.98 1.10 -8.02
C GLU A 216 2.52 2.42 -8.64
N VAL A 217 1.29 2.43 -9.14
CA VAL A 217 0.69 3.61 -9.77
C VAL A 217 -0.46 4.08 -8.91
N ILE A 218 -0.34 5.31 -8.43
CA ILE A 218 -1.38 5.99 -7.67
C ILE A 218 -2.22 6.79 -8.66
N GLU A 219 -3.54 6.60 -8.60
CA GLU A 219 -4.48 7.33 -9.43
C GLU A 219 -4.91 8.65 -8.74
N GLU A 220 -4.91 9.74 -9.52
CA GLU A 220 -5.42 11.03 -9.08
C GLU A 220 -6.78 11.33 -9.75
N PRO A 221 -7.91 11.01 -9.08
CA PRO A 221 -9.24 11.16 -9.67
C PRO A 221 -9.64 12.62 -9.90
N GLY A 222 -8.95 13.58 -9.27
CA GLY A 222 -9.22 15.01 -9.43
C GLY A 222 -8.83 15.59 -10.80
N ILE A 223 -8.12 14.82 -11.64
CA ILE A 223 -7.62 15.28 -12.93
C ILE A 223 -8.03 14.29 -14.02
N VAL A 224 -9.10 14.62 -14.73
CA VAL A 224 -9.57 13.85 -15.88
C VAL A 224 -9.01 14.45 -17.16
N ALA A 225 -8.27 13.63 -17.91
CA ALA A 225 -7.68 13.93 -19.19
C ALA A 225 -8.36 13.09 -20.27
N ALA A 226 -9.16 13.72 -21.13
CA ALA A 226 -9.77 13.04 -22.25
C ALA A 226 -8.79 12.91 -23.43
N LEU A 227 -8.69 11.72 -24.00
CA LEU A 227 -7.96 11.44 -25.24
C LEU A 227 -8.95 11.47 -26.42
N GLY A 228 -8.60 12.18 -27.48
CA GLY A 228 -9.37 12.26 -28.72
C GLY A 228 -8.47 12.26 -29.95
N PHE A 229 -9.05 12.06 -31.12
CA PHE A 229 -8.31 12.21 -32.38
C PHE A 229 -8.25 13.67 -32.80
N ALA A 230 -7.05 14.16 -33.11
CA ALA A 230 -6.83 15.50 -33.61
C ALA A 230 -6.97 15.54 -35.14
N VAL A 231 -7.77 16.47 -35.62
CA VAL A 231 -7.97 16.76 -37.04
C VAL A 231 -7.68 18.22 -37.36
N GLN A 232 -7.43 18.48 -38.64
CA GLN A 232 -7.17 19.85 -39.11
C GLN A 232 -8.43 20.69 -38.97
N LEU A 233 -8.26 21.89 -38.44
CA LEU A 233 -9.33 22.86 -38.22
C LEU A 233 -10.12 23.13 -39.52
N GLY A 234 -11.45 23.08 -39.45
CA GLY A 234 -12.32 23.49 -40.56
C GLY A 234 -12.43 22.49 -41.71
N LYS A 235 -12.06 21.23 -41.51
CA LYS A 235 -12.27 20.14 -42.49
C LYS A 235 -13.58 19.41 -42.22
N GLU A 236 -14.20 18.89 -43.28
CA GLU A 236 -15.52 18.22 -43.20
C GLU A 236 -15.57 17.03 -42.25
N TYR A 237 -14.46 16.30 -42.13
CA TYR A 237 -14.30 15.15 -41.24
C TYR A 237 -14.16 15.53 -39.76
N ALA A 238 -14.10 16.82 -39.43
CA ALA A 238 -14.01 17.31 -38.06
C ALA A 238 -15.38 17.46 -37.39
N LYS A 239 -16.47 17.41 -38.18
CA LYS A 239 -17.83 17.39 -37.65
C LYS A 239 -17.99 16.16 -36.74
N PRO A 240 -18.51 16.33 -35.51
CA PRO A 240 -18.69 15.23 -34.59
C PRO A 240 -19.61 14.17 -35.22
N MET A 241 -19.26 12.89 -35.09
CA MET A 241 -20.12 11.75 -35.47
C MET A 241 -21.30 11.58 -34.47
N SER A 242 -21.87 12.68 -33.96
CA SER A 242 -23.09 12.65 -33.16
C SER A 242 -24.28 12.82 -34.08
N SER A 243 -24.83 11.71 -34.55
CA SER A 243 -26.24 11.58 -34.96
C SER A 243 -27.02 10.96 -33.82
#